data_AF-A0AB37SMT0-F1
#
_entry.id   AF-A0AB37SMT0-F1
#
_cell.length_a   1.000
_cell.length_b   1.000
_cell.length_c   1.000
_cell.angle_alpha   90.00
_cell.angle_beta   90.00
_cell.angle_gamma   90.00
#
_symmetry.space_group_name_H-M   'P 1'
#
loop_
_entity.id
_entity.type
_entity.pdbx_description
1 polymer ?
#
loop_
_entity_poly.entity_id
_entity_poly.type
_entity_poly.pdbx_seq_one_letter_code
_entity_poly.pdbx_strand_id
1 'polypeptide(L)'
;MNLTRHTVDTAVVEFVRLGQRVSLNFTVPIRNRATFDAVMAAAQGGNNFDPDQVARTIDTLFGEAMKVEFGAEGSAVLYIEVPFTTSQRLDATAVDSGEKYTALQRQDYARRVIEWARAMRADEITVQQHPATEAPVVGKPGENPYRIRVWWD
;
A
#
# COMPACT_ATOMS: atom_id res chain seq x y z
N MET A 1 26.78 -0.95 -7.68
CA MET A 1 25.62 -0.23 -8.23
C MET A 1 24.54 -1.29 -8.46
N ASN A 2 23.64 -1.49 -7.48
CA ASN A 2 22.66 -2.58 -7.53
C ASN A 2 21.42 -2.10 -8.27
N LEU A 3 21.18 -2.67 -9.45
CA LEU A 3 19.93 -2.56 -10.19
C LEU A 3 18.81 -3.06 -9.28
N THR A 4 17.95 -2.17 -8.79
CA THR A 4 16.68 -2.54 -8.18
C THR A 4 15.95 -3.39 -9.21
N ARG A 5 15.90 -4.71 -8.97
CA ARG A 5 15.37 -5.67 -9.94
C ARG A 5 13.92 -5.28 -10.26
N HIS A 6 13.71 -4.75 -11.46
CA HIS A 6 12.40 -4.61 -12.12
C HIS A 6 11.76 -5.97 -12.46
N THR A 7 12.35 -7.06 -11.99
CA THR A 7 11.85 -8.41 -12.20
C THR A 7 10.69 -8.66 -11.25
N VAL A 8 9.61 -9.22 -11.81
CA VAL A 8 8.44 -9.67 -11.06
C VAL A 8 8.86 -10.74 -10.06
N ASP A 9 8.44 -10.60 -8.81
CA ASP A 9 8.56 -11.65 -7.79
C ASP A 9 7.42 -12.66 -8.00
N THR A 10 7.70 -13.71 -8.78
CA THR A 10 6.71 -14.72 -9.15
C THR A 10 6.21 -15.52 -7.95
N ALA A 11 7.00 -15.63 -6.87
CA ALA A 11 6.56 -16.34 -5.67
C ALA A 11 5.45 -15.57 -4.95
N VAL A 12 5.55 -14.24 -4.88
CA VAL A 12 4.49 -13.37 -4.33
C VAL A 12 3.23 -13.45 -5.17
N VAL A 13 3.35 -13.39 -6.50
CA VAL A 13 2.21 -13.49 -7.42
C VAL A 13 1.47 -14.82 -7.26
N GLU A 14 2.21 -15.93 -7.24
CA GLU A 14 1.63 -17.26 -7.04
C GLU A 14 1.00 -17.42 -5.64
N PHE A 15 1.61 -16.84 -4.61
CA PHE A 15 1.04 -16.84 -3.28
C PHE A 15 -0.31 -16.11 -3.24
N VAL A 16 -0.44 -14.95 -3.89
CA VAL A 16 -1.71 -14.22 -3.97
C VAL A 16 -2.77 -15.03 -4.71
N ARG A 17 -2.41 -15.55 -5.89
CA ARG A 17 -3.31 -16.33 -6.76
C ARG A 17 -3.89 -17.55 -6.06
N LEU A 18 -3.06 -18.27 -5.30
CA LEU A 18 -3.49 -19.43 -4.51
C LEU A 18 -4.15 -19.01 -3.19
N GLY A 19 -3.58 -18.02 -2.51
CA GLY A 19 -4.02 -17.51 -1.22
C GLY A 19 -5.49 -17.11 -1.23
N GLN A 20 -5.92 -16.30 -2.21
CA GLN A 20 -7.32 -15.89 -2.34
C GLN A 20 -8.31 -17.05 -2.62
N ARG A 21 -7.82 -18.23 -3.04
CA ARG A 21 -8.67 -19.42 -3.25
C ARG A 21 -8.82 -20.28 -2.00
N VAL A 22 -7.86 -20.22 -1.07
CA VAL A 22 -7.75 -21.16 0.05
C VAL A 22 -7.79 -20.49 1.41
N SER A 23 -7.58 -19.17 1.48
CA SER A 23 -7.61 -18.38 2.71
C SER A 23 -8.32 -17.05 2.46
N LEU A 24 -9.14 -16.67 3.43
CA LEU A 24 -9.74 -15.34 3.51
C LEU A 24 -8.84 -14.35 4.26
N ASN A 25 -7.71 -14.78 4.83
CA ASN A 25 -6.85 -13.95 5.66
C ASN A 25 -5.37 -14.18 5.35
N PHE A 26 -4.71 -13.20 4.76
CA PHE A 26 -3.25 -13.19 4.53
C PHE A 26 -2.76 -11.79 4.19
N THR A 27 -1.45 -11.55 4.31
CA THR A 27 -0.77 -10.37 3.77
C THR A 27 0.59 -10.75 3.20
N VAL A 28 1.02 -10.06 2.14
CA VAL A 28 2.34 -10.22 1.52
C VAL A 28 2.94 -8.87 1.13
N PRO A 29 4.25 -8.66 1.35
CA PRO A 29 4.91 -7.43 0.96
C PRO A 29 5.15 -7.37 -0.56
N ILE A 30 4.91 -6.20 -1.14
CA ILE A 30 5.19 -5.88 -2.53
C ILE A 30 6.33 -4.86 -2.60
N ARG A 31 7.44 -5.26 -3.22
CA ARG A 31 8.70 -4.51 -3.16
C ARG A 31 9.01 -3.66 -4.39
N ASN A 32 8.30 -3.87 -5.49
CA ASN A 32 8.53 -3.13 -6.72
C ASN A 32 7.26 -3.06 -7.56
N ARG A 33 7.25 -2.13 -8.52
CA ARG A 33 6.09 -1.86 -9.36
C ARG A 33 5.70 -3.04 -10.27
N ALA A 34 6.67 -3.76 -10.84
CA ALA A 34 6.39 -4.90 -11.70
C ALA A 34 5.66 -6.02 -10.95
N THR A 35 6.06 -6.31 -9.71
CA THR A 35 5.35 -7.25 -8.82
C THR A 35 3.98 -6.71 -8.44
N PHE A 36 3.84 -5.41 -8.17
CA PHE A 36 2.54 -4.81 -7.88
C PHE A 36 1.55 -5.02 -9.03
N ASP A 37 1.94 -4.66 -10.25
CA ASP A 37 1.10 -4.82 -11.44
C ASP A 37 0.74 -6.31 -11.68
N ALA A 38 1.70 -7.22 -11.50
CA ALA A 38 1.45 -8.66 -11.63
C ALA A 38 0.55 -9.23 -10.52
N VAL A 39 0.65 -8.72 -9.29
CA VAL A 39 -0.24 -9.08 -8.18
C VAL A 39 -1.66 -8.59 -8.47
N MET A 40 -1.84 -7.33 -8.91
CA MET A 40 -3.15 -6.82 -9.28
C MET A 40 -3.78 -7.64 -10.40
N ALA A 41 -3.02 -7.98 -11.46
CA ALA A 41 -3.51 -8.81 -12.56
C ALA A 41 -3.89 -10.24 -12.12
N ALA A 42 -3.29 -10.76 -11.04
CA ALA A 42 -3.60 -12.08 -10.50
C ALA A 42 -4.70 -12.06 -9.42
N ALA A 43 -5.00 -10.88 -8.86
CA ALA A 43 -5.94 -10.73 -7.77
C ALA A 43 -7.38 -10.94 -8.26
N GLN A 44 -8.19 -11.63 -7.46
CA GLN A 44 -9.63 -11.70 -7.66
C GLN A 44 -10.26 -10.34 -7.33
N GLY A 45 -10.99 -9.78 -8.28
CA GLY A 45 -11.85 -8.61 -8.06
C GLY A 45 -13.03 -8.93 -7.13
N GLY A 46 -13.77 -7.89 -6.73
CA GLY A 46 -14.91 -7.98 -5.80
C GLY A 46 -15.90 -6.84 -6.01
N ASN A 47 -16.87 -6.61 -5.09
CA ASN A 47 -17.99 -5.68 -5.35
C ASN A 47 -17.51 -4.29 -5.78
N ASN A 48 -16.55 -3.73 -5.02
CA ASN A 48 -15.96 -2.42 -5.31
C ASN A 48 -14.49 -2.50 -5.73
N PHE A 49 -13.84 -3.65 -5.58
CA PHE A 49 -12.43 -3.82 -5.91
C PHE A 49 -12.24 -4.15 -7.39
N ASP A 50 -11.79 -3.15 -8.16
CA ASP A 50 -11.26 -3.33 -9.51
C ASP A 50 -9.71 -3.29 -9.47
N PRO A 51 -9.04 -4.45 -9.48
CA PRO A 51 -7.58 -4.52 -9.36
C PRO A 51 -6.87 -3.82 -10.53
N ASP A 52 -7.44 -3.86 -11.72
CA ASP A 52 -6.91 -3.21 -12.92
C ASP A 52 -6.96 -1.68 -12.79
N GLN A 53 -8.06 -1.16 -12.24
CA GLN A 53 -8.19 0.27 -11.96
C GLN A 53 -7.22 0.71 -10.85
N VAL A 54 -7.10 -0.07 -9.78
CA VAL A 54 -6.13 0.18 -8.69
C VAL A 54 -4.70 0.20 -9.24
N ALA A 55 -4.33 -0.78 -10.08
CA ALA A 55 -3.01 -0.85 -10.72
C ALA A 55 -2.68 0.42 -11.52
N ARG A 56 -3.64 0.89 -12.33
CA ARG A 56 -3.44 2.05 -13.19
C ARG A 56 -3.38 3.38 -12.45
N THR A 57 -4.05 3.50 -11.30
CA THR A 57 -4.30 4.80 -10.66
C THR A 57 -3.47 5.07 -9.41
N ILE A 58 -2.85 4.04 -8.78
CA ILE A 58 -2.01 4.25 -7.59
C ILE A 58 -0.80 5.16 -7.89
N ASP A 59 -0.35 5.17 -9.15
CA ASP A 59 0.66 6.07 -9.71
C ASP A 59 1.89 6.28 -8.79
N THR A 60 2.23 7.53 -8.47
CA THR A 60 3.41 7.87 -7.65
C THR A 60 3.26 7.46 -6.19
N LEU A 61 2.04 7.24 -5.69
CA LEU A 61 1.79 6.87 -4.29
C LEU A 61 2.49 5.56 -3.93
N PHE A 62 2.56 4.62 -4.88
CA PHE A 62 3.29 3.36 -4.69
C PHE A 62 4.78 3.61 -4.48
N GLY A 63 5.42 4.39 -5.36
CA GLY A 63 6.85 4.68 -5.27
C GLY A 63 7.22 5.49 -4.03
N GLU A 64 6.36 6.42 -3.64
CA GLU A 64 6.51 7.27 -2.45
C GLU A 64 6.25 6.53 -1.14
N ALA A 65 5.61 5.35 -1.15
CA ALA A 65 5.36 4.57 0.06
C ALA A 65 6.68 4.05 0.65
N MET A 66 6.74 3.88 1.97
CA MET A 66 7.82 3.12 2.60
C MET A 66 7.69 1.63 2.31
N LYS A 67 6.44 1.15 2.33
CA LYS A 67 6.10 -0.25 2.14
C LYS A 67 4.68 -0.36 1.65
N VAL A 68 4.45 -1.31 0.75
CA VAL A 68 3.11 -1.71 0.31
C VAL A 68 2.95 -3.20 0.58
N GLU A 69 1.83 -3.59 1.18
CA GLU A 69 1.43 -4.99 1.30
C GLU A 69 0.06 -5.18 0.66
N PHE A 70 -0.13 -6.31 0.00
CA PHE A 70 -1.44 -6.76 -0.45
C PHE A 70 -1.89 -7.94 0.40
N GLY A 71 -3.18 -8.04 0.64
CA GLY A 71 -3.73 -9.13 1.42
C GLY A 71 -5.19 -9.42 1.10
N ALA A 72 -5.73 -10.34 1.90
CA ALA A 72 -7.15 -10.56 2.03
C ALA A 72 -7.52 -10.53 3.52
N GLU A 73 -8.67 -9.93 3.83
CA GLU A 73 -9.34 -9.94 5.14
C GLU A 73 -10.84 -10.10 4.90
N GLY A 74 -11.26 -11.30 4.51
CA GLY A 74 -12.57 -11.56 3.89
C GLY A 74 -12.61 -11.16 2.42
N SER A 75 -12.07 -9.99 2.10
CA SER A 75 -11.94 -9.43 0.75
C SER A 75 -10.61 -8.63 0.63
N ALA A 76 -10.38 -7.97 -0.51
CA ALA A 76 -9.08 -7.39 -0.83
C ALA A 76 -8.68 -6.25 0.14
N VAL A 77 -7.40 -6.23 0.54
CA VAL A 77 -6.83 -5.16 1.36
C VAL A 77 -5.46 -4.73 0.85
N LEU A 78 -5.21 -3.42 0.87
CA LEU A 78 -3.90 -2.83 0.69
C LEU A 78 -3.46 -2.12 1.97
N TYR A 79 -2.21 -2.35 2.35
CA TYR A 79 -1.54 -1.64 3.42
C TYR A 79 -0.43 -0.77 2.85
N ILE A 80 -0.50 0.53 3.12
CA ILE A 80 0.48 1.51 2.63
C ILE A 80 1.11 2.18 3.85
N GLU A 81 2.42 1.98 4.03
CA GLU A 81 3.18 2.61 5.11
C GLU A 81 3.75 3.97 4.67
N VAL A 82 3.58 4.98 5.51
CA VAL A 82 4.00 6.35 5.28
C VAL A 82 5.50 6.48 5.59
N PRO A 83 6.33 7.03 4.69
CA PRO A 83 7.75 7.18 4.96
C PRO A 83 8.04 8.19 6.07
N PHE A 84 9.02 7.88 6.91
CA PHE A 84 9.57 8.82 7.90
C PHE A 84 10.74 9.62 7.34
N THR A 85 11.50 9.06 6.40
CA THR A 85 12.58 9.74 5.66
C THR A 85 12.46 9.52 4.16
N THR A 86 13.05 10.40 3.36
CA THR A 86 13.06 10.28 1.89
C THR A 86 13.77 9.02 1.38
N SER A 87 14.73 8.47 2.15
CA SER A 87 15.47 7.26 1.79
C SER A 87 14.69 5.96 2.01
N GLN A 88 13.54 6.02 2.70
CA GLN A 88 12.70 4.85 2.96
C GLN A 88 11.72 4.53 1.84
N ARG A 89 11.57 5.40 0.84
CA ARG A 89 10.62 5.24 -0.26
C ARG A 89 10.97 4.03 -1.12
N LEU A 90 9.98 3.34 -1.67
CA LEU A 90 10.17 2.24 -2.60
C LEU A 90 10.91 2.65 -3.89
N ASP A 91 10.81 3.92 -4.29
CA ASP A 91 11.55 4.51 -5.41
C ASP A 91 12.89 5.16 -5.02
N ALA A 92 13.27 5.13 -3.74
CA ALA A 92 14.53 5.70 -3.29
C ALA A 92 15.71 4.95 -3.91
N THR A 93 16.65 5.70 -4.47
CA THR A 93 17.93 5.18 -5.00
C THR A 93 19.12 5.55 -4.12
N ALA A 94 18.91 6.42 -3.12
CA ALA A 94 19.92 6.90 -2.20
C ALA A 94 20.21 5.87 -1.10
N VAL A 95 21.48 5.75 -0.71
CA VAL A 95 21.98 4.84 0.35
C VAL A 95 22.24 5.60 1.65
N ASP A 96 21.95 6.90 1.70
CA ASP A 96 22.14 7.74 2.88
C ASP A 96 20.90 7.74 3.81
N SER A 97 20.98 8.51 4.89
CA SER A 97 19.90 8.61 5.87
C SER A 97 18.65 9.33 5.37
N GLY A 98 18.70 9.99 4.22
CA GLY A 98 17.63 10.84 3.69
C GLY A 98 17.29 12.05 4.59
N GLU A 99 16.31 12.83 4.14
CA GLU A 99 15.72 13.91 4.93
C GLU A 99 14.48 13.41 5.68
N LYS A 100 14.30 13.84 6.93
CA LYS A 100 13.10 13.50 7.71
C LYS A 100 11.88 14.23 7.16
N TYR A 101 10.80 13.49 6.93
CA TYR A 101 9.50 14.06 6.67
C TYR A 101 8.96 14.78 7.90
N THR A 102 8.47 15.99 7.68
CA THR A 102 7.67 16.74 8.66
C THR A 102 6.32 16.05 8.89
N ALA A 103 5.67 16.37 10.02
CA ALA A 103 4.32 15.89 10.29
C ALA A 103 3.34 16.28 9.17
N LEU A 104 3.44 17.52 8.67
CA LEU A 104 2.59 18.01 7.58
C LEU A 104 2.79 17.23 6.28
N GLN A 105 4.02 16.88 5.92
CA GLN A 105 4.29 16.07 4.72
C GLN A 105 3.74 14.64 4.85
N ARG A 106 3.83 14.03 6.05
CA ARG A 106 3.22 12.72 6.29
C ARG A 106 1.69 12.77 6.22
N GLN A 107 1.09 13.82 6.78
CA GLN A 107 -0.35 14.07 6.68
C GLN A 107 -0.79 14.30 5.23
N ASP A 108 -0.01 15.05 4.45
CA ASP A 108 -0.29 15.29 3.04
C ASP A 108 -0.26 13.99 2.21
N TYR A 109 0.78 13.18 2.39
CA TYR A 109 0.86 11.87 1.75
C TYR A 109 -0.34 10.98 2.15
N ALA A 110 -0.66 10.91 3.44
CA ALA A 110 -1.81 10.14 3.91
C ALA A 110 -3.14 10.64 3.34
N ARG A 111 -3.32 11.96 3.22
CA ARG A 111 -4.49 12.57 2.59
C ARG A 111 -4.59 12.15 1.12
N ARG A 112 -3.51 12.20 0.35
CA ARG A 112 -3.50 11.77 -1.06
C ARG A 112 -3.86 10.29 -1.21
N VAL A 113 -3.35 9.42 -0.32
CA VAL A 113 -3.75 8.00 -0.29
C VAL A 113 -5.24 7.83 0.02
N ILE A 114 -5.79 8.58 0.98
CA ILE A 114 -7.22 8.53 1.32
C ILE A 114 -8.09 9.01 0.13
N GLU A 115 -7.71 10.11 -0.51
CA GLU A 115 -8.42 10.65 -1.68
C GLU A 115 -8.41 9.65 -2.83
N TRP A 116 -7.25 9.04 -3.12
CA TRP A 116 -7.13 7.96 -4.08
C TRP A 116 -8.00 6.75 -3.73
N ALA A 117 -7.93 6.28 -2.48
CA ALA A 117 -8.71 5.13 -2.02
C ALA A 117 -10.23 5.37 -2.15
N ARG A 118 -10.70 6.59 -1.85
CA ARG A 118 -12.11 6.98 -2.06
C ARG A 118 -12.48 6.98 -3.55
N ALA A 119 -11.61 7.49 -4.41
CA ALA A 119 -11.83 7.44 -5.85
C ALA A 119 -11.92 5.99 -6.37
N MET A 120 -11.18 5.07 -5.75
CA MET A 120 -11.24 3.62 -6.00
C MET A 120 -12.36 2.90 -5.23
N ARG A 121 -13.31 3.65 -4.66
CA ARG A 121 -14.49 3.11 -3.96
C ARG A 121 -14.15 2.13 -2.82
N ALA A 122 -13.03 2.34 -2.13
CA ALA A 122 -12.72 1.57 -0.93
C ALA A 122 -13.83 1.75 0.12
N ASP A 123 -14.29 0.64 0.68
CA ASP A 123 -15.37 0.60 1.67
C ASP A 123 -14.88 1.07 3.03
N GLU A 124 -13.64 0.73 3.39
CA GLU A 124 -13.05 1.12 4.65
C GLU A 124 -11.62 1.64 4.45
N ILE A 125 -11.34 2.81 5.04
CA ILE A 125 -10.01 3.43 5.04
C ILE A 125 -9.66 3.77 6.47
N THR A 126 -8.66 3.10 7.03
CA THR A 126 -8.21 3.33 8.41
C THR A 126 -6.74 3.70 8.46
N VAL A 127 -6.41 4.62 9.36
CA VAL A 127 -5.06 5.19 9.49
C VAL A 127 -4.55 4.97 10.90
N GLN A 128 -3.49 4.18 11.03
CA GLN A 128 -2.78 3.97 12.29
C GLN A 128 -1.81 5.14 12.55
N GLN A 129 -1.75 5.56 13.82
CA GLN A 129 -1.00 6.73 14.29
C GLN A 129 0.25 6.34 15.08
N HIS A 130 1.30 7.15 15.06
CA HIS A 130 2.48 6.96 15.92
C HIS A 130 2.53 8.02 17.05
N PRO A 131 2.71 7.65 18.33
CA PRO A 131 2.72 6.28 18.87
C PRO A 131 1.39 5.55 18.61
N ALA A 132 1.46 4.21 18.58
CA ALA A 132 0.31 3.36 18.24
C ALA A 132 -0.90 3.69 19.14
N THR A 133 -2.01 4.03 18.51
CA THR A 133 -3.30 4.28 19.19
C THR A 133 -4.14 3.01 19.19
N GLU A 134 -4.95 2.80 20.24
CA GLU A 134 -5.83 1.62 20.36
C GLU A 134 -6.84 1.52 19.20
N ALA A 135 -7.39 2.66 18.78
CA ALA A 135 -8.29 2.74 17.63
C ALA A 135 -7.61 3.49 16.47
N PRO A 136 -7.76 3.02 15.22
CA PRO A 136 -7.29 3.75 14.06
C PRO A 136 -8.21 4.93 13.73
N VAL A 137 -7.65 5.93 13.05
CA VAL A 137 -8.43 7.08 12.55
C VAL A 137 -9.12 6.67 11.25
N VAL A 138 -10.44 6.83 11.18
CA VAL A 138 -11.23 6.44 10.01
C VAL A 138 -11.36 7.61 9.02
N GLY A 139 -10.99 7.37 7.76
CA GLY A 139 -11.22 8.27 6.63
C GLY A 139 -10.56 9.66 6.73
N LYS A 140 -9.58 9.84 7.62
CA LYS A 140 -8.83 11.09 7.82
C LYS A 140 -7.35 10.77 8.06
N PRO A 141 -6.41 11.67 7.71
CA PRO A 141 -4.97 11.40 7.85
C PRO A 141 -4.51 11.25 9.31
N GLY A 142 -5.24 11.82 10.27
CA GLY A 142 -4.81 11.90 11.67
C GLY A 142 -3.61 12.82 11.87
N GLU A 143 -3.05 12.83 13.08
CA GLU A 143 -1.97 13.75 13.46
C GLU A 143 -0.59 13.25 13.03
N ASN A 144 -0.33 11.95 13.16
CA ASN A 144 0.96 11.34 12.85
C ASN A 144 0.77 9.96 12.18
N PRO A 145 0.33 9.92 10.91
CA PRO A 145 0.07 8.67 10.21
C PRO A 145 1.36 7.89 9.98
N TYR A 146 1.31 6.57 10.16
CA TYR A 146 2.40 5.66 9.77
C TYR A 146 1.96 4.49 8.90
N ARG A 147 0.69 4.05 8.99
CA ARG A 147 0.14 2.96 8.14
C ARG A 147 -1.31 3.24 7.80
N ILE A 148 -1.66 3.02 6.54
CA ILE A 148 -2.99 3.19 5.99
C ILE A 148 -3.46 1.83 5.49
N ARG A 149 -4.62 1.38 5.98
CA ARG A 149 -5.32 0.19 5.50
C ARG A 149 -6.45 0.64 4.59
N VAL A 150 -6.48 0.10 3.39
CA VAL A 150 -7.53 0.33 2.39
C VAL A 150 -8.17 -1.01 2.09
N TRP A 151 -9.44 -1.17 2.43
CA TRP A 151 -10.18 -2.42 2.31
C TRP A 151 -11.43 -2.22 1.46
N TRP A 152 -11.74 -3.24 0.67
CA TRP A 152 -12.92 -3.32 -0.19
C TRP A 152 -13.71 -4.55 0.21
N ASP A 153 -15.04 -4.48 0.23
CA ASP A 153 -15.92 -5.65 0.40
C ASP A 153 -16.21 -6.31 -0.95
#